data_AF-A0A183GXJ0-F1
#
_entry.id   AF-A0A183GXJ0-F1
#
_cell.length_a   1.000
_cell.length_b   1.000
_cell.length_c   1.000
_cell.angle_alpha   90.00
_cell.angle_beta   90.00
_cell.angle_gamma   90.00
#
_symmetry.space_group_name_H-M   'P 1'
#
loop_
_entity.id
_entity.type
_entity.pdbx_description
1 polymer ?
#
loop_
_entity_poly.entity_id
_entity_poly.type
_entity_poly.pdbx_seq_one_letter_code
_entity_poly.pdbx_strand_id
1 'polypeptide(L)'
;MSTVDNDSRYLARLLNNRQRQWPQVQDDLETIYNELQQQMRVASVNHSQWTHLLSDENFLLATPASKVLDTVKLLNQSELDGKAERVIRLMDEQTQKLNADIFQMEKELHTAEKDLRTGPCSSNSEHELLGKIEAQARELASLKQQIEEKDRIEKVEQPEPVDVAMAEDNPERVEVDLNDAVYWERMVEEVREPEEEAPPPALVSDESDEDEEDNDLDLRSVADEEEDEAALLEQEMIAQEEAREAELRMRVEDLQNWVDRMRRDLRDFPFRKRETQSPGMCPTLKCAFCEAEGEHFSDSCPVVTDGDERYQIIRDQGACYKCMEYCPGRWPDDQQDEDQQKKKKCPYKDKDCYYCKRVEGTTFEDLIPDDGGHHTALCNIPQKKMIARVRFERQEDELRDLLGELARLTARRNARR
;
A
#
# COMPACT_ATOMS: atom_id res chain seq x y z
N MET A 1 8.58 -16.42 -17.83
CA MET A 1 9.85 -16.04 -18.48
C MET A 1 10.29 -14.71 -17.90
N SER A 2 11.21 -14.76 -16.95
CA SER A 2 11.76 -13.58 -16.27
C SER A 2 13.04 -13.16 -16.98
N THR A 3 13.02 -11.97 -17.56
CA THR A 3 14.14 -11.04 -17.78
C THR A 3 15.56 -11.61 -17.61
N VAL A 4 16.22 -11.88 -18.74
CA VAL A 4 17.65 -12.27 -18.86
C VAL A 4 18.60 -11.08 -18.56
N ASP A 5 18.10 -9.99 -17.99
CA ASP A 5 18.83 -8.71 -17.87
C ASP A 5 19.35 -8.41 -16.45
N ASN A 6 19.51 -9.43 -15.59
CA ASN A 6 19.97 -9.23 -14.20
C ASN A 6 21.25 -9.98 -13.81
N ASP A 7 21.76 -10.88 -14.66
CA ASP A 7 22.89 -11.74 -14.30
C ASP A 7 24.23 -10.96 -14.30
N SER A 8 24.42 -10.05 -15.25
CA SER A 8 25.65 -9.24 -15.36
C SER A 8 25.85 -8.30 -14.17
N ARG A 9 24.77 -7.67 -13.70
CA ARG A 9 24.78 -6.77 -12.53
C ARG A 9 24.90 -7.53 -11.21
N TYR A 10 24.41 -8.76 -11.16
CA TYR A 10 24.59 -9.64 -10.01
C TYR A 10 26.04 -10.11 -9.90
N LEU A 11 26.63 -10.60 -11.00
CA LEU A 11 28.05 -11.00 -11.05
C LEU A 11 28.99 -9.82 -10.77
N ALA A 12 28.71 -8.63 -11.30
CA ALA A 12 29.48 -7.43 -10.99
C ALA A 12 29.39 -7.03 -9.51
N ARG A 13 28.24 -7.23 -8.85
CA ARG A 13 28.09 -7.03 -7.39
C ARG A 13 28.79 -8.12 -6.58
N LEU A 14 28.80 -9.36 -7.07
CA LEU A 14 29.48 -10.49 -6.46
C LEU A 14 31.00 -10.25 -6.39
N LEU A 15 31.59 -9.75 -7.49
CA LEU A 15 33.03 -9.53 -7.64
C LEU A 15 33.55 -8.25 -6.95
N ASN A 16 32.73 -7.20 -6.82
CA ASN A 16 33.17 -5.90 -6.31
C ASN A 16 33.02 -5.73 -4.78
N ASN A 17 32.50 -6.72 -4.06
CA ASN A 17 32.25 -6.59 -2.63
C ASN A 17 33.49 -6.99 -1.79
N ARG A 18 34.24 -5.98 -1.33
CA ARG A 18 35.50 -6.13 -0.55
C ARG A 18 35.36 -6.86 0.80
N GLN A 19 34.14 -7.09 1.30
CA GLN A 19 33.90 -7.70 2.62
C GLN A 19 33.47 -9.18 2.59
N ARG A 20 33.37 -9.81 1.41
CA ARG A 20 32.94 -11.22 1.30
C ARG A 20 34.10 -12.22 1.50
N GLN A 21 33.78 -13.38 2.07
CA GLN A 21 34.72 -14.50 2.16
C GLN A 21 34.76 -15.25 0.82
N TRP A 22 35.95 -15.39 0.24
CA TRP A 22 36.18 -16.04 -1.06
C TRP A 22 35.60 -17.46 -1.22
N PRO A 23 35.58 -18.33 -0.19
CA PRO A 23 34.94 -19.65 -0.31
C PRO A 23 33.45 -19.55 -0.66
N GLN A 24 32.72 -18.60 -0.08
CA GLN A 24 31.30 -18.41 -0.36
C GLN A 24 31.05 -17.91 -1.79
N VAL A 25 31.94 -17.08 -2.33
CA VAL A 25 31.87 -16.64 -3.73
C VAL A 25 32.12 -17.80 -4.69
N GLN A 26 33.01 -18.72 -4.33
CA GLN A 26 33.27 -19.93 -5.12
C GLN A 26 32.06 -20.86 -5.12
N ASP A 27 31.43 -21.09 -3.97
CA ASP A 27 30.20 -21.91 -3.86
C ASP A 27 29.04 -21.29 -4.65
N ASP A 28 28.88 -19.96 -4.59
CA ASP A 28 27.88 -19.21 -5.36
C ASP A 28 28.12 -19.38 -6.88
N LEU A 29 29.37 -19.26 -7.34
CA LEU A 29 29.72 -19.43 -8.75
C LEU A 29 29.53 -20.86 -9.25
N GLU A 30 29.87 -21.87 -8.44
CA GLU A 30 29.66 -23.27 -8.77
C GLU A 30 28.16 -23.59 -8.87
N THR A 31 27.34 -23.02 -7.99
CA THR A 31 25.87 -23.13 -8.04
C THR A 31 25.32 -22.52 -9.34
N ILE A 32 25.76 -21.31 -9.70
CA ILE A 32 25.34 -20.64 -10.93
C ILE A 32 25.78 -21.45 -12.16
N TYR A 33 27.01 -21.95 -12.17
CA TYR A 33 27.52 -22.78 -13.26
C TYR A 33 26.68 -24.06 -13.44
N ASN A 34 26.36 -24.75 -12.35
CA ASN A 34 25.54 -25.95 -12.39
C ASN A 34 24.11 -25.68 -12.89
N GLU A 35 23.52 -24.57 -12.48
CA GLU A 35 22.19 -24.14 -12.94
C GLU A 35 22.21 -23.78 -14.44
N LEU A 36 23.24 -23.09 -14.93
CA LEU A 36 23.42 -22.80 -16.36
C LEU A 36 23.60 -24.07 -17.19
N GLN A 37 24.40 -25.02 -16.70
CA GLN A 37 24.55 -26.34 -17.34
C GLN A 37 23.24 -27.11 -17.37
N GLN A 38 22.44 -27.03 -16.30
CA GLN A 38 21.10 -27.59 -16.29
C GLN A 38 20.22 -26.92 -17.36
N GLN A 39 20.12 -25.60 -17.36
CA GLN A 39 19.33 -24.82 -18.34
C GLN A 39 19.69 -25.14 -19.80
N MET A 40 20.98 -25.32 -20.08
CA MET A 40 21.45 -25.70 -21.41
C MET A 40 21.03 -27.12 -21.81
N ARG A 41 21.01 -28.07 -20.86
CA ARG A 41 20.49 -29.43 -21.12
C ARG A 41 19.00 -29.41 -21.45
N VAL A 42 18.20 -28.65 -20.71
CA VAL A 42 16.75 -28.46 -20.99
C VAL A 42 16.54 -27.88 -22.37
N ALA A 43 17.25 -26.79 -22.67
CA ALA A 43 17.10 -26.08 -23.93
C ALA A 43 17.43 -27.01 -25.10
N SER A 44 18.45 -27.87 -24.94
CA SER A 44 18.83 -28.88 -25.93
C SER A 44 17.74 -29.95 -26.11
N VAL A 45 17.16 -30.45 -25.03
CA VAL A 45 16.05 -31.43 -25.08
C VAL A 45 14.82 -30.80 -25.75
N ASN A 46 14.44 -29.60 -25.34
CA ASN A 46 13.30 -28.87 -25.90
C ASN A 46 13.49 -28.59 -27.38
N HIS A 47 14.69 -28.18 -27.76
CA HIS A 47 15.03 -27.96 -29.17
C HIS A 47 14.86 -29.25 -29.97
N SER A 48 15.41 -30.37 -29.48
CA SER A 48 15.27 -31.67 -30.17
C SER A 48 13.82 -32.14 -30.29
N GLN A 49 13.01 -31.96 -29.25
CA GLN A 49 11.59 -32.31 -29.24
C GLN A 49 10.78 -31.42 -30.18
N TRP A 50 11.08 -30.12 -30.23
CA TRP A 50 10.50 -29.18 -31.19
C TRP A 50 10.84 -29.55 -32.63
N THR A 51 12.10 -29.89 -32.91
CA THR A 51 12.51 -30.34 -34.24
C THR A 51 11.77 -31.61 -34.66
N HIS A 52 11.58 -32.56 -33.74
CA HIS A 52 10.83 -33.78 -34.00
C HIS A 52 9.34 -33.50 -34.27
N LEU A 53 8.70 -32.65 -33.46
CA LEU A 53 7.30 -32.26 -33.62
C LEU A 53 7.05 -31.56 -34.98
N LEU A 54 7.94 -30.65 -35.37
CA LEU A 54 7.86 -29.94 -36.65
C LEU A 54 8.10 -30.84 -37.86
N SER A 55 8.71 -32.01 -37.64
CA SER A 55 8.96 -33.01 -38.68
C SER A 55 7.88 -34.09 -38.74
N ASP A 56 6.91 -34.10 -37.82
CA ASP A 56 5.83 -35.10 -37.76
C ASP A 56 4.67 -34.69 -38.68
N GLU A 57 4.41 -35.49 -39.71
CA GLU A 57 3.31 -35.27 -40.66
C GLU A 57 1.94 -35.24 -39.95
N ASN A 58 1.76 -36.01 -38.88
CA ASN A 58 0.50 -36.02 -38.13
C ASN A 58 0.27 -34.69 -37.42
N PHE A 59 1.33 -34.10 -36.86
CA PHE A 59 1.27 -32.77 -36.26
C PHE A 59 0.99 -31.70 -37.31
N LEU A 60 1.66 -31.74 -38.46
CA LEU A 60 1.47 -30.77 -39.54
C LEU A 60 0.03 -30.78 -40.08
N LEU A 61 -0.58 -31.96 -40.19
CA LEU A 61 -1.95 -32.17 -40.66
C LEU A 61 -3.02 -31.99 -39.58
N ALA A 62 -2.63 -31.84 -38.31
CA ALA A 62 -3.56 -31.69 -37.20
C ALA A 62 -4.28 -30.33 -37.20
N THR A 63 -5.46 -30.29 -36.56
CA THR A 63 -6.22 -29.06 -36.38
C THR A 63 -5.48 -28.09 -35.45
N PRO A 64 -5.73 -26.77 -35.55
CA PRO A 64 -5.07 -25.78 -34.69
C PRO A 64 -5.22 -26.09 -33.19
N ALA A 65 -6.38 -26.57 -32.74
CA ALA A 65 -6.61 -26.94 -31.35
C ALA A 65 -5.76 -28.14 -30.90
N SER A 66 -5.59 -29.16 -31.76
CA SER A 66 -4.72 -30.30 -31.47
C SER A 66 -3.26 -29.89 -31.42
N LYS A 67 -2.83 -29.03 -32.34
CA LYS A 67 -1.45 -28.48 -32.35
C LYS A 67 -1.11 -27.76 -31.05
N VAL A 68 -2.05 -26.97 -30.53
CA VAL A 68 -1.89 -26.28 -29.24
C VAL A 68 -1.79 -27.30 -28.10
N LEU A 69 -2.66 -28.31 -28.06
CA LEU A 69 -2.63 -29.34 -27.01
C LEU A 69 -1.33 -30.15 -27.02
N ASP A 70 -0.83 -30.54 -28.19
CA ASP A 70 0.39 -31.33 -28.31
C ASP A 70 1.64 -30.48 -27.96
N THR A 71 1.62 -29.19 -28.31
CA THR A 71 2.64 -28.23 -27.89
C THR A 71 2.64 -28.04 -26.36
N VAL A 72 1.46 -27.89 -25.74
CA VAL A 72 1.33 -27.74 -24.28
C VAL A 72 1.79 -29.01 -23.55
N LYS A 73 1.47 -30.20 -24.08
CA LYS A 73 1.95 -31.47 -23.51
C LYS A 73 3.47 -31.59 -23.54
N LEU A 74 4.12 -31.20 -24.63
CA LEU A 74 5.58 -31.21 -24.73
C LEU A 74 6.23 -30.20 -23.77
N LEU A 75 5.68 -28.98 -23.69
CA LEU A 75 6.17 -27.96 -22.74
C LEU A 75 6.02 -28.40 -21.28
N ASN A 76 4.97 -29.17 -20.96
CA ASN A 76 4.76 -29.73 -19.63
C ASN A 76 5.67 -30.94 -19.34
N GLN A 77 6.05 -31.73 -20.34
CA GLN A 77 6.98 -32.86 -20.19
C GLN A 77 8.44 -32.40 -20.02
N SER A 78 8.80 -31.22 -20.55
CA SER A 78 10.11 -30.62 -20.32
C SER A 78 10.14 -29.73 -19.08
N GLU A 79 10.56 -30.32 -17.95
CA GLU A 79 11.19 -29.64 -16.81
C GLU A 79 10.41 -28.70 -15.88
N LEU A 80 9.14 -28.39 -16.11
CA LEU A 80 8.38 -27.60 -15.12
C LEU A 80 8.12 -28.37 -13.81
N ASP A 81 7.97 -29.70 -13.87
CA ASP A 81 7.69 -30.52 -12.67
C ASP A 81 8.90 -30.66 -11.74
N GLY A 82 10.13 -30.76 -12.26
CA GLY A 82 11.30 -30.99 -11.41
C GLY A 82 11.68 -29.79 -10.53
N LYS A 83 11.51 -28.57 -11.04
CA LYS A 83 11.73 -27.33 -10.28
C LYS A 83 10.52 -26.98 -9.41
N ALA A 84 9.30 -27.17 -9.91
CA ALA A 84 8.09 -26.99 -9.12
C ALA A 84 8.03 -27.94 -7.93
N GLU A 85 8.36 -29.24 -8.11
CA GLU A 85 8.44 -30.19 -7.00
C GLU A 85 9.51 -29.81 -5.97
N ARG A 86 10.68 -29.30 -6.41
CA ARG A 86 11.72 -28.85 -5.46
C ARG A 86 11.24 -27.64 -4.67
N VAL A 87 10.56 -26.69 -5.30
CA VAL A 87 9.99 -25.52 -4.62
C VAL A 87 8.88 -25.95 -3.67
N ILE A 88 7.99 -26.87 -4.07
CA ILE A 88 6.93 -27.41 -3.20
C ILE A 88 7.54 -28.12 -1.98
N ARG A 89 8.57 -28.96 -2.17
CA ARG A 89 9.25 -29.61 -1.03
C ARG A 89 9.92 -28.62 -0.08
N LEU A 90 10.58 -27.59 -0.62
CA LEU A 90 11.19 -26.52 0.20
C LEU A 90 10.12 -25.73 0.96
N MET A 91 8.97 -25.46 0.33
CA MET A 91 7.84 -24.81 0.99
C MET A 91 7.27 -25.70 2.09
N ASP A 92 7.09 -27.00 1.85
CA ASP A 92 6.60 -27.95 2.85
C ASP A 92 7.57 -28.06 4.05
N GLU A 93 8.88 -28.09 3.81
CA GLU A 93 9.91 -28.07 4.86
C GLU A 93 9.86 -26.78 5.68
N GLN A 94 9.69 -25.62 5.04
CA GLN A 94 9.54 -24.35 5.76
C GLN A 94 8.23 -24.29 6.55
N THR A 95 7.13 -24.80 6.00
CA THR A 95 5.84 -24.89 6.69
C THR A 95 5.94 -25.80 7.91
N GLN A 96 6.63 -26.95 7.81
CA GLN A 96 6.88 -27.83 8.96
C GLN A 96 7.71 -27.14 10.04
N LYS A 97 8.75 -26.40 9.65
CA LYS A 97 9.58 -25.64 10.60
C LYS A 97 8.78 -24.55 11.31
N LEU A 98 7.99 -23.78 10.57
CA LEU A 98 7.11 -22.75 11.14
C LEU A 98 6.08 -23.36 12.09
N ASN A 99 5.48 -24.50 11.74
CA ASN A 99 4.54 -25.19 12.62
C ASN A 99 5.21 -25.70 13.91
N ALA A 100 6.46 -26.17 13.83
CA ALA A 100 7.23 -26.57 15.00
C ALA A 100 7.55 -25.37 15.91
N ASP A 101 7.92 -24.23 15.32
CA ASP A 101 8.18 -22.98 16.05
C ASP A 101 6.89 -22.45 16.71
N ILE A 102 5.75 -22.48 16.01
CA ILE A 102 4.43 -22.12 16.57
C ILE A 102 4.10 -23.01 17.77
N PHE A 103 4.23 -24.33 17.61
CA PHE A 103 3.96 -25.26 18.70
C PHE A 103 4.86 -25.02 19.93
N GLN A 104 6.13 -24.70 19.70
CA GLN A 104 7.06 -24.38 20.77
C GLN A 104 6.69 -23.05 21.47
N MET A 105 6.32 -22.02 20.71
CA MET A 105 5.83 -20.76 21.26
C MET A 105 4.55 -20.93 22.07
N GLU A 106 3.58 -21.71 21.59
CA GLU A 106 2.34 -22.00 22.32
C GLU A 106 2.63 -22.73 23.64
N LYS A 107 3.57 -23.67 23.64
CA LYS A 107 3.99 -24.38 24.85
C LYS A 107 4.67 -23.45 25.86
N GLU A 108 5.54 -22.56 25.41
CA GLU A 108 6.20 -21.56 26.25
C GLU A 108 5.18 -20.58 26.83
N LEU A 109 4.23 -20.12 26.01
CA LEU A 109 3.16 -19.24 26.43
C LEU A 109 2.24 -19.91 27.47
N HIS A 110 1.88 -21.18 27.27
CA HIS A 110 1.10 -21.93 28.25
C HIS A 110 1.87 -22.16 29.56
N THR A 111 3.19 -22.38 29.47
CA THR A 111 4.06 -22.50 30.65
C THR A 111 4.14 -21.19 31.41
N ALA A 112 4.35 -20.07 30.71
CA ALA A 112 4.35 -18.74 31.29
C ALA A 112 2.99 -18.37 31.91
N GLU A 113 1.88 -18.70 31.26
CA GLU A 113 0.53 -18.49 31.80
C GLU A 113 0.30 -19.32 33.07
N LYS A 114 0.74 -20.59 33.05
CA LYS A 114 0.66 -21.46 34.23
C LYS A 114 1.52 -20.93 35.36
N ASP A 115 2.73 -20.45 35.09
CA ASP A 115 3.63 -19.87 36.08
C ASP A 115 3.09 -18.54 36.61
N LEU A 116 2.33 -17.77 35.83
CA LEU A 116 1.59 -16.62 36.32
C LEU A 116 0.40 -17.01 37.21
N ARG A 117 -0.29 -18.11 36.90
CA ARG A 117 -1.42 -18.61 37.71
C ARG A 117 -0.99 -19.36 38.97
N THR A 118 0.18 -19.99 38.97
CA THR A 118 0.63 -20.91 40.05
C THR A 118 1.92 -20.46 40.74
N GLY A 119 2.70 -19.58 40.12
CA GLY A 119 3.86 -18.95 40.74
C GLY A 119 3.45 -17.97 41.84
N PRO A 120 4.35 -17.66 42.77
CA PRO A 120 4.06 -16.79 43.90
C PRO A 120 3.98 -15.33 43.42
N CYS A 121 2.80 -14.89 42.97
CA CYS A 121 2.54 -13.48 42.74
C CYS A 121 1.30 -13.00 43.52
N SER A 122 1.50 -11.88 44.20
CA SER A 122 0.52 -10.84 44.51
C SER A 122 -0.32 -10.92 45.79
N SER A 123 -0.66 -12.09 46.36
CA SER A 123 -1.60 -12.09 47.51
C SER A 123 -1.05 -11.42 48.79
N ASN A 124 0.26 -11.41 49.01
CA ASN A 124 0.85 -10.72 50.16
C ASN A 124 1.11 -9.23 49.90
N SER A 125 1.52 -8.84 48.69
CA SER A 125 1.81 -7.44 48.36
C SER A 125 0.55 -6.59 48.19
N GLU A 126 -0.54 -7.17 47.65
CA GLU A 126 -1.83 -6.48 47.58
C GLU A 126 -2.46 -6.30 48.96
N HIS A 127 -2.38 -7.30 49.85
CA HIS A 127 -2.86 -7.16 51.23
C HIS A 127 -2.04 -6.12 52.02
N GLU A 128 -0.73 -6.05 51.79
CA GLU A 128 0.15 -5.08 52.44
C GLU A 128 -0.08 -3.65 51.92
N LEU A 129 -0.34 -3.50 50.61
CA LEU A 129 -0.73 -2.22 50.00
C LEU A 129 -2.12 -1.76 50.48
N LEU A 130 -3.10 -2.66 50.52
CA LEU A 130 -4.43 -2.36 51.08
C LEU A 130 -4.35 -1.96 52.55
N GLY A 131 -3.53 -2.66 53.36
CA GLY A 131 -3.30 -2.29 54.75
C GLY A 131 -2.65 -0.90 54.92
N LYS A 132 -1.72 -0.54 54.03
CA LYS A 132 -1.10 0.79 54.01
C LYS A 132 -2.10 1.88 53.59
N ILE A 133 -2.97 1.60 52.63
CA ILE A 133 -4.04 2.51 52.19
C ILE A 133 -5.05 2.75 53.33
N GLU A 134 -5.47 1.70 54.04
CA GLU A 134 -6.38 1.81 55.19
C GLU A 134 -5.75 2.54 56.39
N ALA A 135 -4.43 2.41 56.59
CA ALA A 135 -3.70 3.18 57.60
C ALA A 135 -3.66 4.67 57.24
N GLN A 136 -3.32 5.01 55.99
CA GLN A 136 -3.31 6.39 55.52
C GLN A 136 -4.69 7.04 55.54
N ALA A 137 -5.75 6.29 55.23
CA ALA A 137 -7.13 6.78 55.32
C ALA A 137 -7.51 7.16 56.77
N ARG A 138 -7.06 6.40 57.76
CA ARG A 138 -7.27 6.70 59.19
C ARG A 138 -6.48 7.92 59.65
N GLU A 139 -5.24 8.07 59.20
CA GLU A 139 -4.43 9.27 59.49
C GLU A 139 -5.05 10.53 58.89
N LEU A 140 -5.52 10.47 57.63
CA LEU A 140 -6.22 11.58 56.99
C LEU A 140 -7.51 11.96 57.71
N ALA A 141 -8.27 10.98 58.22
CA ALA A 141 -9.46 11.25 59.01
C ALA A 141 -9.12 11.94 60.34
N SER A 142 -8.06 11.50 61.02
CA SER A 142 -7.59 12.11 62.27
C SER A 142 -7.08 13.54 62.06
N LEU A 143 -6.31 13.78 61.00
CA LEU A 143 -5.83 15.11 60.62
C LEU A 143 -6.99 16.05 60.28
N LYS A 144 -7.99 15.59 59.54
CA LYS A 144 -9.20 16.38 59.27
C LYS A 144 -9.92 16.79 60.56
N GLN A 145 -10.05 15.87 61.52
CA GLN A 145 -10.67 16.18 62.81
C GLN A 145 -9.85 17.21 63.60
N GLN A 146 -8.52 17.11 63.59
CA GLN A 146 -7.65 18.09 64.25
C GLN A 146 -7.71 19.48 63.59
N ILE A 147 -7.86 19.55 62.27
CA ILE A 147 -8.07 20.82 61.55
C ILE A 147 -9.41 21.42 61.96
N GLU A 148 -10.49 20.63 61.98
CA GLU A 148 -11.81 21.14 62.36
C GLU A 148 -11.89 21.58 63.83
N GLU A 149 -11.14 20.91 64.72
CA GLU A 149 -11.00 21.32 66.12
C GLU A 149 -10.16 22.59 66.28
N LYS A 150 -9.06 22.74 65.52
CA LYS A 150 -8.29 23.99 65.47
C LYS A 150 -9.11 25.15 64.92
N ASP A 151 -9.87 24.95 63.84
CA ASP A 151 -10.74 25.97 63.26
C ASP A 151 -11.87 26.38 64.24
N ARG A 152 -12.32 25.47 65.10
CA ARG A 152 -13.26 25.77 66.19
C ARG A 152 -12.61 26.60 67.30
N ILE A 153 -11.38 26.29 67.70
CA ILE A 153 -10.65 27.03 68.73
C ILE A 153 -10.30 28.43 68.21
N GLU A 154 -9.88 28.54 66.95
CA GLU A 154 -9.54 29.81 66.31
C GLU A 154 -10.77 30.73 66.13
N LYS A 155 -11.97 30.15 65.97
CA LYS A 155 -13.25 30.89 65.99
C LYS A 155 -13.74 31.30 67.39
N VAL A 156 -13.16 30.75 68.47
CA VAL A 156 -13.49 31.13 69.86
C VAL A 156 -12.54 32.20 70.40
N GLU A 157 -11.35 32.39 69.80
CA GLU A 157 -10.32 33.35 70.24
C GLU A 157 -10.27 34.68 69.46
N GLN A 158 -11.23 34.97 68.57
CA GLN A 158 -11.33 36.31 67.96
C GLN A 158 -12.41 37.18 68.63
N PRO A 159 -12.06 38.36 69.18
CA PRO A 159 -13.00 39.37 69.66
C PRO A 159 -13.67 40.14 68.50
N GLU A 160 -14.80 40.78 68.83
CA GLU A 160 -15.73 41.55 67.98
C GLU A 160 -15.11 42.54 66.95
N PRO A 161 -15.88 42.88 65.89
CA PRO A 161 -15.33 43.43 64.65
C PRO A 161 -14.98 44.91 64.78
N VAL A 162 -13.87 45.31 64.16
CA VAL A 162 -13.56 46.71 63.88
C VAL A 162 -13.89 46.98 62.41
N ASP A 163 -14.91 47.80 62.20
CA ASP A 163 -15.27 48.35 60.90
C ASP A 163 -14.12 49.18 60.33
N VAL A 164 -13.53 48.70 59.23
CA VAL A 164 -12.79 49.56 58.29
C VAL A 164 -13.22 49.18 56.88
N ALA A 165 -14.09 50.00 56.31
CA ALA A 165 -14.37 50.03 54.89
C ALA A 165 -13.08 50.37 54.11
N MET A 166 -12.81 49.65 53.02
CA MET A 166 -12.41 50.20 51.71
C MET A 166 -12.00 49.07 50.75
N ALA A 167 -12.44 49.24 49.50
CA ALA A 167 -11.94 48.65 48.25
C ALA A 167 -12.31 47.18 47.96
N GLU A 168 -13.32 47.07 47.08
CA GLU A 168 -13.47 45.96 46.14
C GLU A 168 -12.18 45.78 45.34
N ASP A 169 -11.62 44.57 45.32
CA ASP A 169 -10.84 44.09 44.17
C ASP A 169 -10.89 42.56 44.15
N ASN A 170 -11.63 42.06 43.16
CA ASN A 170 -11.76 40.67 42.80
C ASN A 170 -10.63 40.30 41.83
N PRO A 171 -9.67 39.41 42.16
CA PRO A 171 -8.81 38.84 41.14
C PRO A 171 -9.52 37.63 40.56
N GLU A 172 -10.26 37.92 39.50
CA GLU A 172 -10.70 36.97 38.49
C GLU A 172 -9.51 36.09 38.04
N ARG A 173 -9.69 34.77 38.04
CA ARG A 173 -8.77 33.84 37.38
C ARG A 173 -8.76 34.18 35.89
N VAL A 174 -7.66 34.74 35.41
CA VAL A 174 -7.37 34.82 33.98
C VAL A 174 -7.10 33.41 33.47
N GLU A 175 -8.10 32.79 32.84
CA GLU A 175 -7.86 31.71 31.90
C GLU A 175 -7.15 32.32 30.69
N VAL A 176 -5.88 31.93 30.49
CA VAL A 176 -5.10 32.34 29.33
C VAL A 176 -5.60 31.53 28.14
N ASP A 177 -6.43 32.16 27.31
CA ASP A 177 -6.83 31.64 26.01
C ASP A 177 -5.63 31.76 25.05
N LEU A 178 -4.88 30.66 24.88
CA LEU A 178 -3.80 30.57 23.91
C LEU A 178 -4.40 30.28 22.54
N ASN A 179 -4.84 31.34 21.86
CA ASN A 179 -5.26 31.26 20.47
C ASN A 179 -4.05 31.14 19.54
N ASP A 180 -3.61 29.90 19.32
CA ASP A 180 -2.46 29.53 18.50
C ASP A 180 -2.51 30.08 17.07
N ALA A 181 -3.69 30.43 16.54
CA ALA A 181 -3.85 30.92 15.17
C ALA A 181 -3.10 32.24 14.89
N VAL A 182 -3.05 33.15 15.88
CA VAL A 182 -2.40 34.46 15.72
C VAL A 182 -0.87 34.33 15.76
N TYR A 183 -0.37 33.32 16.47
CA TYR A 183 1.06 33.04 16.53
C TYR A 183 1.58 32.48 15.19
N TRP A 184 0.80 31.63 14.52
CA TRP A 184 1.15 31.07 13.21
C TRP A 184 1.10 32.10 12.09
N GLU A 185 0.12 33.00 12.11
CA GLU A 185 -0.05 34.01 11.06
C GLU A 185 1.14 34.99 11.04
N ARG A 186 1.68 35.35 12.22
CA ARG A 186 2.87 36.21 12.32
C ARG A 186 4.16 35.56 11.84
N MET A 187 4.29 34.23 11.93
CA MET A 187 5.47 33.51 11.43
C MET A 187 5.45 33.28 9.91
N VAL A 188 4.27 33.36 9.26
CA VAL A 188 4.17 33.23 7.79
C VAL A 188 4.46 34.56 7.09
N GLU A 189 4.13 35.68 7.71
CA GLU A 189 4.40 37.02 7.18
C GLU A 189 5.92 37.35 7.14
N GLU A 190 6.71 36.82 8.08
CA GLU A 190 8.16 37.08 8.20
C GLU A 190 9.02 36.37 7.14
N VAL A 191 8.47 35.39 6.42
CA VAL A 191 9.19 34.55 5.42
C VAL A 191 8.81 34.90 3.97
N ARG A 192 7.92 35.88 3.79
CA ARG A 192 7.49 36.33 2.46
C ARG A 192 8.43 37.42 1.97
N GLU A 193 9.47 37.02 1.25
CA GLU A 193 10.35 37.97 0.56
C GLU A 193 9.56 38.78 -0.51
N PRO A 194 9.81 40.10 -0.65
CA PRO A 194 9.13 40.91 -1.65
C PRO A 194 9.69 40.65 -3.06
N GLU A 195 8.80 40.30 -3.99
CA GLU A 195 9.06 40.29 -5.43
C GLU A 195 9.33 41.72 -5.93
N GLU A 196 10.59 42.04 -6.23
CA GLU A 196 10.96 43.22 -7.03
C GLU A 196 11.04 42.83 -8.51
N GLU A 197 9.94 42.96 -9.24
CA GLU A 197 9.95 43.03 -10.70
C GLU A 197 10.21 44.48 -11.14
N ALA A 198 11.47 44.77 -11.48
CA ALA A 198 11.85 45.93 -12.26
C ALA A 198 11.70 45.61 -13.78
N PRO A 199 11.15 46.52 -14.60
CA PRO A 199 11.04 46.31 -16.05
C PRO A 199 12.39 46.53 -16.76
N PRO A 200 12.68 45.84 -17.87
CA PRO A 200 13.96 45.95 -18.57
C PRO A 200 14.10 47.28 -19.32
N PRO A 201 15.32 47.83 -19.45
CA PRO A 201 15.53 49.08 -20.15
C PRO A 201 15.50 48.88 -21.67
N ALA A 202 14.76 49.76 -22.35
CA ALA A 202 14.81 49.97 -23.78
C ALA A 202 15.94 50.93 -24.14
N LEU A 203 16.81 50.51 -25.06
CA LEU A 203 17.77 51.32 -25.81
C LEU A 203 17.97 50.55 -27.14
N VAL A 204 18.07 51.09 -28.35
CA VAL A 204 18.01 52.42 -28.97
C VAL A 204 18.02 52.09 -30.47
N SER A 205 17.14 52.71 -31.25
CA SER A 205 17.26 52.78 -32.71
C SER A 205 18.24 53.90 -33.07
N ASP A 206 19.25 53.60 -33.89
CA ASP A 206 19.91 54.62 -34.72
C ASP A 206 20.48 54.00 -36.01
N GLU A 207 20.37 54.80 -37.06
CA GLU A 207 20.53 54.48 -38.48
C GLU A 207 22.01 54.55 -38.92
N SER A 208 22.44 53.69 -39.86
CA SER A 208 23.37 54.08 -40.93
C SER A 208 23.47 52.97 -41.98
N ASP A 209 22.86 53.22 -43.14
CA ASP A 209 23.19 52.61 -44.43
C ASP A 209 24.54 53.17 -44.97
N GLU A 210 25.08 52.49 -45.99
CA GLU A 210 26.18 52.90 -46.92
C GLU A 210 27.62 52.71 -46.34
N ASP A 211 28.58 51.97 -46.93
CA ASP A 211 28.93 51.72 -48.34
C ASP A 211 29.80 50.46 -48.57
N GLU A 212 29.63 49.94 -49.78
CA GLU A 212 30.50 49.27 -50.77
C GLU A 212 31.83 48.54 -50.41
N GLU A 213 31.91 47.35 -51.02
CA GLU A 213 33.04 46.75 -51.77
C GLU A 213 34.48 46.92 -51.26
N ASP A 214 35.12 45.81 -50.88
CA ASP A 214 36.26 45.31 -51.66
C ASP A 214 36.71 43.91 -51.21
N ASN A 215 36.55 42.97 -52.13
CA ASN A 215 37.48 41.92 -52.54
C ASN A 215 38.72 41.67 -51.65
N ASP A 216 38.82 40.47 -51.07
CA ASP A 216 39.97 39.59 -51.31
C ASP A 216 39.67 38.17 -50.82
N LEU A 217 39.72 37.23 -51.77
CA LEU A 217 39.71 35.79 -51.54
C LEU A 217 40.99 35.40 -50.80
N ASP A 218 40.98 35.41 -49.46
CA ASP A 218 42.06 34.78 -48.69
C ASP A 218 41.80 33.26 -48.59
N LEU A 219 42.45 32.54 -49.50
CA LEU A 219 42.62 31.09 -49.51
C LEU A 219 43.45 30.67 -48.29
N ARG A 220 42.86 30.69 -47.07
CA ARG A 220 43.52 30.21 -45.84
C ARG A 220 42.58 30.06 -44.63
N SER A 221 41.72 29.03 -44.60
CA SER A 221 41.37 28.31 -43.36
C SER A 221 40.51 27.05 -43.58
N VAL A 222 41.09 26.02 -44.20
CA VAL A 222 40.54 24.64 -44.13
C VAL A 222 40.69 24.00 -42.73
N ALA A 223 40.88 24.83 -41.69
CA ALA A 223 41.08 24.43 -40.31
C ALA A 223 40.02 25.04 -39.36
N ASP A 224 39.19 25.98 -39.82
CA ASP A 224 38.10 26.58 -39.02
C ASP A 224 36.75 25.87 -39.24
N GLU A 225 36.60 25.12 -40.35
CA GLU A 225 35.36 24.36 -40.64
C GLU A 225 35.15 23.15 -39.69
N GLU A 226 36.21 22.57 -39.11
CA GLU A 226 36.13 21.43 -38.17
C GLU A 226 35.79 21.86 -36.73
N GLU A 227 36.15 23.08 -36.31
CA GLU A 227 35.80 23.64 -34.99
C GLU A 227 34.30 23.99 -34.91
N ASP A 228 33.73 24.47 -36.01
CA ASP A 228 32.30 24.76 -36.13
C ASP A 228 31.44 23.49 -36.13
N GLU A 229 31.89 22.40 -36.76
CA GLU A 229 31.19 21.11 -36.72
C GLU A 229 31.16 20.49 -35.31
N ALA A 230 32.25 20.60 -34.55
CA ALA A 230 32.32 20.11 -33.18
C ALA A 230 31.39 20.88 -32.23
N ALA A 231 31.33 22.21 -32.38
CA ALA A 231 30.44 23.06 -31.60
C ALA A 231 28.95 22.79 -31.90
N LEU A 232 28.60 22.55 -33.16
CA LEU A 232 27.23 22.18 -33.55
C LEU A 232 26.81 20.82 -32.96
N LEU A 233 27.70 19.83 -32.97
CA LEU A 233 27.45 18.52 -32.35
C LEU A 233 27.27 18.62 -30.83
N GLU A 234 28.06 19.47 -30.16
CA GLU A 234 27.92 19.71 -28.73
C GLU A 234 26.58 20.40 -28.40
N GLN A 235 26.20 21.40 -29.19
CA GLN A 235 24.93 22.12 -29.03
C GLN A 235 23.71 21.21 -29.29
N GLU A 236 23.80 20.30 -30.27
CA GLU A 236 22.78 19.28 -30.49
C GLU A 236 22.68 18.30 -29.31
N MET A 237 23.81 17.84 -28.76
CA MET A 237 23.84 16.97 -27.59
C MET A 237 23.18 17.63 -26.37
N ILE A 238 23.45 18.92 -26.14
CA ILE A 238 22.82 19.70 -25.05
C ILE A 238 21.31 19.78 -25.28
N ALA A 239 20.87 20.11 -26.49
CA ALA A 239 19.44 20.20 -26.82
C ALA A 239 18.72 18.85 -26.63
N GLN A 240 19.37 17.73 -27.01
CA GLN A 240 18.83 16.38 -26.80
C GLN A 240 18.73 16.02 -25.32
N GLU A 241 19.74 16.36 -24.50
CA GLU A 241 19.68 16.13 -23.06
C GLU A 241 18.59 17.01 -22.38
N GLU A 242 18.43 18.26 -22.80
CA GLU A 242 17.38 19.16 -22.31
C GLU A 242 15.98 18.67 -22.68
N ALA A 243 15.79 18.19 -23.92
CA ALA A 243 14.52 17.61 -24.36
C ALA A 243 14.17 16.35 -23.54
N ARG A 244 15.16 15.49 -23.28
CA ARG A 244 15.00 14.30 -22.43
C ARG A 244 14.70 14.65 -20.98
N GLU A 245 15.35 15.68 -20.44
CA GLU A 245 15.08 16.19 -19.09
C GLU A 245 13.65 16.74 -19.00
N ALA A 246 13.20 17.51 -19.99
CA ALA A 246 11.85 18.06 -20.06
C ALA A 246 10.78 16.96 -20.13
N GLU A 247 10.98 15.94 -20.99
CA GLU A 247 10.10 14.78 -21.09
C GLU A 247 10.04 14.02 -19.76
N LEU A 248 11.18 13.78 -19.12
CA LEU A 248 11.25 13.08 -17.85
C LEU A 248 10.55 13.87 -16.73
N ARG A 249 10.69 15.20 -16.69
CA ARG A 249 9.97 16.06 -15.75
C ARG A 249 8.46 15.96 -15.92
N MET A 250 7.97 16.03 -17.16
CA MET A 250 6.55 15.86 -17.46
C MET A 250 6.05 14.49 -16.99
N ARG A 251 6.81 13.43 -17.27
CA ARG A 251 6.46 12.07 -16.84
C ARG A 251 6.43 11.92 -15.32
N VAL A 252 7.38 12.52 -14.61
CA VAL A 252 7.42 12.55 -13.15
C VAL A 252 6.19 13.28 -12.60
N GLU A 253 5.84 14.43 -13.17
CA GLU A 253 4.66 15.20 -12.74
C GLU A 253 3.37 14.41 -12.94
N ASP A 254 3.17 13.80 -14.12
CA ASP A 254 2.00 12.98 -14.42
C ASP A 254 1.88 11.78 -13.46
N LEU A 255 3.00 11.09 -13.22
CA LEU A 255 3.01 9.93 -12.34
C LEU A 255 2.83 10.33 -10.87
N GLN A 256 3.39 11.47 -10.44
CA GLN A 256 3.17 12.04 -9.12
C GLN A 256 1.69 12.34 -8.89
N ASN A 257 1.05 13.03 -9.85
CA ASN A 257 -0.39 13.32 -9.83
C ASN A 257 -1.24 12.04 -9.80
N TRP A 258 -0.80 10.98 -10.49
CA TRP A 258 -1.45 9.67 -10.45
C TRP A 258 -1.28 8.98 -9.08
N VAL A 259 -0.06 8.93 -8.56
CA VAL A 259 0.26 8.35 -7.24
C VAL A 259 -0.49 9.08 -6.12
N ASP A 260 -0.61 10.40 -6.18
CA ASP A 260 -1.37 11.17 -5.17
C ASP A 260 -2.88 10.93 -5.25
N ARG A 261 -3.42 10.63 -6.44
CA ARG A 261 -4.79 10.12 -6.57
C ARG A 261 -4.91 8.74 -5.95
N MET A 262 -4.03 7.80 -6.31
CA MET A 262 -4.03 6.44 -5.75
C MET A 262 -3.89 6.45 -4.22
N ARG A 263 -3.07 7.35 -3.65
CA ARG A 263 -2.87 7.49 -2.21
C ARG A 263 -4.17 7.90 -1.50
N ARG A 264 -4.89 8.88 -2.07
CA ARG A 264 -6.20 9.32 -1.55
C ARG A 264 -7.21 8.19 -1.62
N ASP A 265 -7.32 7.55 -2.78
CA ASP A 265 -8.28 6.46 -3.01
C ASP A 265 -7.98 5.24 -2.13
N LEU A 266 -6.70 4.93 -1.87
CA LEU A 266 -6.30 3.83 -1.01
C LEU A 266 -6.60 4.09 0.47
N ARG A 267 -6.45 5.34 0.92
CA ARG A 267 -6.83 5.76 2.27
C ARG A 267 -8.33 5.57 2.50
N ASP A 268 -9.13 5.98 1.52
CA ASP A 268 -10.59 5.94 1.60
C ASP A 268 -11.16 4.59 1.12
N PHE A 269 -10.28 3.64 0.77
CA PHE A 269 -10.63 2.31 0.26
C PHE A 269 -11.50 1.55 1.28
N PRO A 270 -12.67 1.04 0.86
CA PRO A 270 -13.63 0.42 1.75
C PRO A 270 -13.06 -0.78 2.50
N PHE A 271 -13.52 -0.95 3.74
CA PHE A 271 -13.22 -2.11 4.56
C PHE A 271 -14.51 -2.69 5.14
N ARG A 272 -14.50 -4.00 5.33
CA ARG A 272 -15.59 -4.75 5.96
C ARG A 272 -15.29 -4.88 7.44
N LYS A 273 -16.18 -4.38 8.29
CA LYS A 273 -16.08 -4.59 9.74
C LYS A 273 -16.26 -6.07 10.03
N ARG A 274 -15.44 -6.62 10.94
CA ARG A 274 -15.57 -8.00 11.42
C ARG A 274 -15.92 -7.90 12.89
N GLU A 275 -17.10 -8.37 13.25
CA GLU A 275 -17.63 -8.26 14.60
C GLU A 275 -18.22 -9.60 14.99
N THR A 276 -17.83 -10.13 16.15
CA THR A 276 -18.47 -11.30 16.75
C THR A 276 -19.83 -10.94 17.32
N GLN A 277 -19.98 -9.71 17.82
CA GLN A 277 -21.23 -9.18 18.33
C GLN A 277 -21.46 -7.78 17.78
N SER A 278 -22.59 -7.58 17.11
CA SER A 278 -23.03 -6.27 16.62
C SER A 278 -24.09 -5.69 17.56
N PRO A 279 -23.94 -4.43 18.04
CA PRO A 279 -24.93 -3.80 18.90
C PRO A 279 -26.32 -3.71 18.25
N GLY A 280 -27.37 -4.01 19.01
CA GLY A 280 -28.76 -3.85 18.55
C GLY A 280 -29.26 -4.96 17.60
N MET A 281 -28.58 -6.10 17.54
CA MET A 281 -29.02 -7.24 16.73
C MET A 281 -30.30 -7.90 17.26
N CYS A 282 -31.17 -8.29 16.34
CA CYS A 282 -32.36 -9.07 16.66
C CYS A 282 -31.96 -10.51 17.03
N PRO A 283 -32.34 -11.05 18.21
CA PRO A 283 -31.92 -12.38 18.66
C PRO A 283 -32.27 -13.53 17.71
N THR A 284 -33.29 -13.38 16.87
CA THR A 284 -33.76 -14.42 15.95
C THR A 284 -33.20 -14.29 14.54
N LEU A 285 -32.47 -13.21 14.24
CA LEU A 285 -31.89 -12.99 12.92
C LEU A 285 -30.66 -13.88 12.76
N LYS A 286 -30.67 -14.75 11.75
CA LYS A 286 -29.54 -15.65 11.45
C LYS A 286 -28.56 -15.01 10.48
N CYS A 287 -27.28 -15.20 10.72
CA CYS A 287 -26.25 -14.92 9.73
C CYS A 287 -26.41 -15.85 8.52
N ALA A 288 -26.42 -15.30 7.30
CA ALA A 288 -26.60 -16.08 6.08
C ALA A 288 -25.42 -17.01 5.74
N PHE A 289 -24.29 -16.84 6.43
CA PHE A 289 -23.04 -17.56 6.15
C PHE A 289 -22.65 -18.57 7.22
N CYS A 290 -22.71 -18.20 8.50
CA CYS A 290 -22.33 -19.07 9.62
C CYS A 290 -23.51 -19.49 10.50
N GLU A 291 -24.73 -19.09 10.16
CA GLU A 291 -26.00 -19.46 10.83
C GLU A 291 -26.14 -19.02 12.29
N ALA A 292 -25.15 -18.31 12.87
CA ALA A 292 -25.23 -17.73 14.20
C ALA A 292 -26.46 -16.82 14.34
N GLU A 293 -27.20 -16.96 15.45
CA GLU A 293 -28.45 -16.24 15.71
C GLU A 293 -28.19 -15.01 16.60
N GLY A 294 -28.58 -13.83 16.13
CA GLY A 294 -28.56 -12.60 16.91
C GLY A 294 -27.19 -12.05 17.30
N GLU A 295 -26.11 -12.66 16.83
CA GLU A 295 -24.75 -12.25 17.17
C GLU A 295 -24.28 -11.07 16.31
N HIS A 296 -24.34 -11.20 14.98
CA HIS A 296 -23.78 -10.20 14.06
C HIS A 296 -24.57 -10.11 12.75
N PHE A 297 -24.46 -8.97 12.05
CA PHE A 297 -25.00 -8.84 10.69
C PHE A 297 -24.22 -9.74 9.73
N SER A 298 -24.89 -10.34 8.73
CA SER A 298 -24.22 -11.17 7.71
C SER A 298 -23.03 -10.46 7.05
N ASP A 299 -23.14 -9.15 6.80
CA ASP A 299 -22.05 -8.33 6.26
C ASP A 299 -20.77 -8.39 7.12
N SER A 300 -20.93 -8.47 8.45
CA SER A 300 -19.86 -8.46 9.45
C SER A 300 -19.37 -9.84 9.88
N CYS A 301 -19.82 -10.91 9.24
CA CYS A 301 -19.52 -12.29 9.65
C CYS A 301 -18.00 -12.53 9.85
N PRO A 302 -17.56 -12.93 11.06
CA PRO A 302 -16.16 -13.17 11.36
C PRO A 302 -15.67 -14.57 10.93
N VAL A 303 -16.60 -15.51 10.69
CA VAL A 303 -16.29 -16.90 10.31
C VAL A 303 -16.02 -17.00 8.82
N VAL A 304 -16.98 -16.59 8.00
CA VAL A 304 -16.85 -16.58 6.53
C VAL A 304 -16.44 -15.18 6.12
N THR A 305 -15.15 -14.97 5.88
CA THR A 305 -14.61 -13.63 5.62
C THR A 305 -14.31 -13.34 4.17
N ASP A 306 -14.16 -14.37 3.33
CA ASP A 306 -13.87 -14.22 1.91
C ASP A 306 -15.14 -13.90 1.11
N GLY A 307 -15.05 -12.98 0.14
CA GLY A 307 -16.21 -12.54 -0.62
C GLY A 307 -16.69 -13.59 -1.62
N ASP A 308 -15.76 -14.31 -2.23
CA ASP A 308 -16.07 -15.32 -3.25
C ASP A 308 -16.66 -16.57 -2.57
N GLU A 309 -16.15 -16.95 -1.39
CA GLU A 309 -16.76 -17.97 -0.53
C GLU A 309 -18.20 -17.61 -0.13
N ARG A 310 -18.44 -16.36 0.28
CA ARG A 310 -19.79 -15.88 0.61
C ARG A 310 -20.73 -15.97 -0.59
N TYR A 311 -20.25 -15.58 -1.78
CA TYR A 311 -21.01 -15.71 -3.01
C TYR A 311 -21.35 -17.18 -3.29
N GLN A 312 -20.38 -18.07 -3.10
CA GLN A 312 -20.55 -19.51 -3.30
C GLN A 312 -21.61 -20.10 -2.37
N ILE A 313 -21.60 -19.74 -1.09
CA ILE A 313 -22.60 -20.19 -0.11
C ILE A 313 -24.02 -19.78 -0.54
N ILE A 314 -24.22 -18.52 -0.94
CA ILE A 314 -25.54 -18.04 -1.40
C ILE A 314 -25.96 -18.74 -2.69
N ARG A 315 -25.03 -18.98 -3.60
CA ARG A 315 -25.27 -19.73 -4.83
C ARG A 315 -25.71 -21.16 -4.54
N ASP A 316 -25.04 -21.84 -3.62
CA ASP A 316 -25.30 -23.25 -3.29
C ASP A 316 -26.61 -23.41 -2.50
N GLN A 317 -26.99 -22.40 -1.71
CA GLN A 317 -28.33 -22.29 -1.14
C GLN A 317 -29.40 -21.99 -2.21
N GLY A 318 -29.02 -21.58 -3.42
CA GLY A 318 -29.93 -21.15 -4.48
C GLY A 318 -30.58 -19.79 -4.21
N ALA A 319 -30.12 -19.03 -3.22
CA ALA A 319 -30.68 -17.71 -2.89
C ALA A 319 -30.27 -16.64 -3.92
N CYS A 320 -31.00 -15.54 -3.98
CA CYS A 320 -30.72 -14.46 -4.93
C CYS A 320 -29.50 -13.64 -4.48
N TYR A 321 -28.49 -13.47 -5.34
CA TYR A 321 -27.28 -12.71 -5.04
C TYR A 321 -27.51 -11.21 -4.73
N LYS A 322 -28.66 -10.63 -5.12
CA LYS A 322 -29.02 -9.23 -4.82
C LYS A 322 -29.67 -9.02 -3.46
N CYS A 323 -30.46 -10.00 -2.97
CA CYS A 323 -31.21 -9.86 -1.71
C CYS A 323 -30.88 -10.92 -0.65
N MET A 324 -30.08 -11.93 -1.00
CA MET A 324 -29.75 -13.12 -0.19
C MET A 324 -30.96 -13.94 0.28
N GLU A 325 -32.12 -13.73 -0.32
CA GLU A 325 -33.36 -14.46 -0.03
C GLU A 325 -33.86 -15.21 -1.25
N TYR A 326 -34.81 -16.12 -1.03
CA TYR A 326 -35.53 -16.82 -2.07
C TYR A 326 -36.57 -15.91 -2.74
N CYS A 327 -36.14 -15.13 -3.72
CA CYS A 327 -37.03 -14.22 -4.45
C CYS A 327 -37.41 -14.76 -5.86
N PRO A 328 -38.56 -14.34 -6.40
CA PRO A 328 -39.06 -14.78 -7.72
C PRO A 328 -38.22 -14.30 -8.92
N GLY A 329 -37.26 -13.38 -8.71
CA GLY A 329 -36.33 -12.92 -9.74
C GLY A 329 -35.10 -13.82 -9.93
N ARG A 330 -35.25 -15.15 -9.77
CA ARG A 330 -34.12 -16.09 -9.79
C ARG A 330 -33.50 -16.22 -11.19
N TRP A 331 -32.15 -16.34 -11.18
CA TRP A 331 -31.15 -16.70 -12.20
C TRP A 331 -31.40 -16.34 -13.68
N PRO A 332 -30.44 -15.68 -14.36
CA PRO A 332 -30.51 -15.43 -15.80
C PRO A 332 -30.51 -16.68 -16.70
N ASP A 333 -30.11 -17.85 -16.18
CA ASP A 333 -29.76 -19.01 -17.02
C ASP A 333 -30.80 -20.14 -17.09
N ASP A 334 -31.87 -20.09 -16.32
CA ASP A 334 -32.89 -21.15 -16.37
C ASP A 334 -33.95 -20.84 -17.44
N GLN A 335 -33.72 -21.43 -18.62
CA GLN A 335 -34.65 -21.45 -19.74
C GLN A 335 -36.03 -22.02 -19.35
N GLN A 336 -37.06 -21.36 -19.91
CA GLN A 336 -38.40 -21.88 -20.24
C GLN A 336 -39.34 -22.20 -19.08
N ASP A 337 -40.19 -21.22 -18.78
CA ASP A 337 -41.65 -21.46 -18.73
C ASP A 337 -42.35 -20.12 -18.98
N GLU A 338 -42.90 -19.96 -20.19
CA GLU A 338 -43.53 -18.73 -20.70
C GLU A 338 -44.84 -18.37 -19.97
N ASP A 339 -45.40 -19.29 -19.17
CA ASP A 339 -46.73 -19.15 -18.54
C ASP A 339 -46.73 -18.52 -17.12
N GLN A 340 -45.58 -18.12 -16.57
CA GLN A 340 -45.49 -17.40 -15.29
C GLN A 340 -45.11 -15.92 -15.46
N GLN A 341 -45.65 -15.29 -16.49
CA GLN A 341 -45.35 -13.94 -16.97
C GLN A 341 -45.86 -12.79 -16.06
N LYS A 342 -45.71 -12.94 -14.74
CA LYS A 342 -45.61 -11.87 -13.73
C LYS A 342 -44.61 -12.27 -12.63
N LYS A 343 -43.44 -12.83 -12.97
CA LYS A 343 -42.33 -12.97 -12.01
C LYS A 343 -41.97 -11.57 -11.49
N LYS A 344 -42.40 -11.26 -10.26
CA LYS A 344 -42.04 -10.02 -9.56
C LYS A 344 -40.51 -9.91 -9.59
N LYS A 345 -39.99 -8.82 -10.14
CA LYS A 345 -38.55 -8.54 -10.14
C LYS A 345 -38.05 -8.53 -8.69
N CYS A 346 -36.81 -8.96 -8.47
CA CYS A 346 -36.18 -8.83 -7.15
C CYS A 346 -36.30 -7.38 -6.67
N PRO A 347 -36.80 -7.10 -5.45
CA PRO A 347 -36.94 -5.73 -4.95
C PRO A 347 -35.58 -5.03 -4.73
N TYR A 348 -34.48 -5.79 -4.78
CA TYR A 348 -33.11 -5.32 -4.66
C TYR A 348 -32.38 -5.29 -6.02
N LYS A 349 -33.07 -5.51 -7.15
CA LYS A 349 -32.45 -5.56 -8.48
C LYS A 349 -31.63 -4.30 -8.78
N ASP A 350 -32.23 -3.14 -8.51
CA ASP A 350 -31.69 -1.82 -8.83
C ASP A 350 -30.91 -1.21 -7.65
N LYS A 351 -30.64 -1.98 -6.58
CA LYS A 351 -29.81 -1.51 -5.48
C LYS A 351 -28.34 -1.80 -5.77
N ASP A 352 -27.54 -0.75 -5.68
CA ASP A 352 -26.08 -0.83 -5.81
C ASP A 352 -25.44 -1.46 -4.56
N CYS A 353 -24.35 -2.17 -4.78
CA CYS A 353 -23.47 -2.61 -3.70
C CYS A 353 -22.79 -1.40 -3.06
N TYR A 354 -22.87 -1.27 -1.73
CA TYR A 354 -22.24 -0.16 -1.00
C TYR A 354 -20.72 -0.08 -1.22
N TYR A 355 -20.04 -1.22 -1.25
CA TYR A 355 -18.59 -1.28 -1.43
C TYR A 355 -18.17 -0.94 -2.86
N CYS A 356 -18.88 -1.45 -3.87
CA CYS A 356 -18.59 -1.12 -5.27
C CYS A 356 -18.80 0.38 -5.54
N LYS A 357 -19.91 0.93 -5.04
CA LYS A 357 -20.22 2.36 -5.16
C LYS A 357 -19.18 3.29 -4.54
N ARG A 358 -18.41 2.82 -3.55
CA ARG A 358 -17.30 3.57 -2.95
C ARG A 358 -16.02 3.55 -3.78
N VAL A 359 -15.86 2.54 -4.64
CA VAL A 359 -14.67 2.36 -5.49
C VAL A 359 -14.93 2.85 -6.92
N GLU A 360 -16.20 2.98 -7.31
CA GLU A 360 -16.63 3.57 -8.58
C GLU A 360 -16.06 4.99 -8.75
N GLY A 361 -15.45 5.26 -9.92
CA GLY A 361 -14.81 6.53 -10.23
C GLY A 361 -13.44 6.77 -9.56
N THR A 362 -12.88 5.77 -8.86
CA THR A 362 -11.53 5.85 -8.27
C THR A 362 -10.48 5.21 -9.18
N THR A 363 -9.20 5.40 -8.85
CA THR A 363 -8.08 4.71 -9.50
C THR A 363 -8.12 3.17 -9.37
N PHE A 364 -9.02 2.62 -8.56
CA PHE A 364 -9.20 1.18 -8.34
C PHE A 364 -10.55 0.64 -8.84
N GLU A 365 -11.27 1.40 -9.67
CA GLU A 365 -12.58 1.01 -10.24
C GLU A 365 -12.53 -0.36 -10.94
N ASP A 366 -11.40 -0.70 -11.57
CA ASP A 366 -11.21 -1.99 -12.24
C ASP A 366 -11.26 -3.21 -11.30
N LEU A 367 -11.22 -3.01 -9.99
CA LEU A 367 -11.38 -4.08 -9.00
C LEU A 367 -12.86 -4.47 -8.81
N ILE A 368 -13.81 -3.69 -9.31
CA ILE A 368 -15.25 -3.99 -9.22
C ILE A 368 -15.58 -5.25 -10.03
N PRO A 369 -16.25 -6.26 -9.43
CA PRO A 369 -16.68 -7.45 -10.17
C PRO A 369 -17.66 -7.12 -11.29
N ASP A 370 -17.48 -7.75 -12.44
CA ASP A 370 -18.43 -7.69 -13.57
C ASP A 370 -19.50 -8.79 -13.44
N ASP A 371 -20.35 -8.67 -12.42
CA ASP A 371 -21.38 -9.67 -12.07
C ASP A 371 -22.82 -9.14 -12.21
N GLY A 372 -23.00 -7.97 -12.85
CA GLY A 372 -24.30 -7.28 -12.90
C GLY A 372 -24.77 -6.76 -11.53
N GLY A 373 -23.87 -6.72 -10.55
CA GLY A 373 -24.04 -6.25 -9.19
C GLY A 373 -24.53 -7.32 -8.22
N HIS A 374 -24.28 -7.11 -6.93
CA HIS A 374 -24.52 -8.09 -5.88
C HIS A 374 -24.93 -7.40 -4.57
N HIS A 375 -25.36 -8.19 -3.59
CA HIS A 375 -25.61 -7.71 -2.24
C HIS A 375 -24.29 -7.33 -1.55
N THR A 376 -24.26 -6.23 -0.79
CA THR A 376 -23.08 -5.72 -0.07
C THR A 376 -22.32 -6.80 0.73
N ALA A 377 -23.05 -7.72 1.37
CA ALA A 377 -22.48 -8.81 2.14
C ALA A 377 -21.64 -9.81 1.33
N LEU A 378 -21.87 -9.90 0.01
CA LEU A 378 -21.16 -10.80 -0.91
C LEU A 378 -19.96 -10.13 -1.59
N CYS A 379 -19.81 -8.82 -1.44
CA CYS A 379 -18.77 -8.08 -2.15
C CYS A 379 -17.35 -8.50 -1.71
N ASN A 380 -16.48 -8.75 -2.69
CA ASN A 380 -15.07 -9.05 -2.48
C ASN A 380 -14.16 -7.80 -2.49
N ILE A 381 -14.70 -6.62 -2.81
CA ILE A 381 -13.93 -5.35 -2.83
C ILE A 381 -13.17 -5.11 -1.52
N PRO A 382 -13.75 -5.24 -0.31
CA PRO A 382 -13.02 -5.03 0.93
C PRO A 382 -11.76 -5.90 1.09
N GLN A 383 -11.75 -7.09 0.51
CA GLN A 383 -10.62 -8.03 0.52
C GLN A 383 -9.55 -7.64 -0.50
N LYS A 384 -9.91 -6.92 -1.57
CA LYS A 384 -8.99 -6.45 -2.61
C LYS A 384 -8.14 -5.24 -2.19
N LYS A 385 -8.25 -4.75 -0.95
CA LYS A 385 -7.40 -3.66 -0.43
C LYS A 385 -5.91 -3.98 -0.53
N MET A 386 -5.52 -5.24 -0.34
CA MET A 386 -4.11 -5.65 -0.50
C MET A 386 -3.65 -5.56 -1.96
N ILE A 387 -4.51 -5.90 -2.92
CA ILE A 387 -4.21 -5.75 -4.35
C ILE A 387 -4.05 -4.27 -4.70
N ALA A 388 -4.95 -3.41 -4.20
CA ALA A 388 -4.85 -1.96 -4.37
C ALA A 388 -3.54 -1.40 -3.79
N ARG A 389 -3.13 -1.88 -2.61
CA ARG A 389 -1.86 -1.50 -1.97
C ARG A 389 -0.65 -1.92 -2.81
N VAL A 390 -0.58 -3.16 -3.27
CA VAL A 390 0.55 -3.65 -4.11
C VAL A 390 0.66 -2.84 -5.40
N ARG A 391 -0.48 -2.50 -6.02
CA ARG A 391 -0.50 -1.65 -7.23
C ARG A 391 0.01 -0.24 -6.95
N PHE A 392 -0.38 0.34 -5.82
CA PHE A 392 0.09 1.64 -5.36
C PHE A 392 1.60 1.65 -5.12
N GLU A 393 2.12 0.68 -4.36
CA GLU A 393 3.56 0.54 -4.07
C GLU A 393 4.38 0.43 -5.35
N ARG A 394 3.91 -0.33 -6.35
CA ARG A 394 4.56 -0.42 -7.67
C ARG A 394 4.67 0.94 -8.37
N GLN A 395 3.63 1.77 -8.28
CA GLN A 395 3.63 3.10 -8.90
C GLN A 395 4.48 4.11 -8.11
N GLU A 396 4.51 4.00 -6.78
CA GLU A 396 5.42 4.77 -5.94
C GLU A 396 6.91 4.43 -6.21
N ASP A 397 7.22 3.16 -6.45
CA ASP A 397 8.58 2.73 -6.79
C ASP A 397 8.99 3.22 -8.19
N GLU A 398 8.10 3.14 -9.19
CA GLU A 398 8.33 3.72 -10.53
C GLU A 398 8.61 5.23 -10.44
N LEU A 399 7.82 5.96 -9.65
CA LEU A 399 8.04 7.38 -9.41
C LEU A 399 9.39 7.67 -8.75
N ARG A 400 9.79 6.86 -7.78
CA ARG A 400 11.08 6.98 -7.11
C ARG A 400 12.25 6.77 -8.07
N ASP A 401 12.12 5.80 -8.98
CA ASP A 401 13.12 5.51 -9.99
C ASP A 401 13.27 6.67 -10.98
N LEU A 402 12.16 7.24 -11.46
CA LEU A 402 12.17 8.40 -12.36
C LEU A 402 12.74 9.66 -11.70
N LEU A 403 12.39 9.92 -10.44
CA LEU A 403 12.99 11.00 -9.65
C LEU A 403 14.51 10.80 -9.50
N GLY A 404 14.93 9.56 -9.27
CA GLY A 404 16.34 9.20 -9.20
C GLY A 404 17.08 9.39 -10.53
N GLU A 405 16.44 9.12 -11.66
CA GLU A 405 16.99 9.39 -12.99
C GLU A 405 17.10 10.88 -13.27
N LEU A 406 16.05 11.65 -12.96
CA LEU A 406 16.03 13.09 -13.13
C LEU A 406 17.15 13.75 -12.33
N ALA A 407 17.31 13.36 -11.06
CA ALA A 407 18.40 13.85 -10.21
C ALA A 407 19.80 13.58 -10.81
N ARG A 408 20.01 12.41 -11.44
CA ARG A 408 21.29 12.09 -12.11
C ARG A 408 21.52 12.95 -13.35
N LEU A 409 20.48 13.22 -14.15
CA LEU A 409 20.58 14.11 -15.31
C LEU A 409 20.91 15.53 -14.88
N THR A 410 20.18 16.07 -13.90
CA THR A 410 20.44 17.40 -13.33
C THR A 410 21.86 17.52 -12.76
N ALA A 411 22.34 16.48 -12.06
CA ALA A 411 23.70 16.46 -11.52
C ALA A 411 24.78 16.44 -12.63
N ARG A 412 24.58 15.68 -13.71
CA ARG A 412 25.50 15.68 -14.87
C ARG A 412 25.57 17.04 -15.54
N ARG A 413 24.42 17.68 -15.75
CA ARG A 413 24.35 19.02 -16.33
C ARG A 413 25.07 20.05 -15.48
N ASN A 414 24.85 20.02 -14.17
CA ASN A 414 25.51 20.92 -13.23
C ASN A 414 27.02 20.69 -13.13
N ALA A 415 27.53 19.51 -13.48
CA ALA A 415 28.96 19.21 -13.51
C ALA A 415 29.66 19.64 -14.81
N ARG A 416 28.90 19.95 -15.87
CA ARG A 416 29.43 20.48 -17.15
C ARG A 416 29.43 22.00 -17.22
N ARG A 417 28.62 22.66 -16.38
CA ARG A 417 28.68 24.10 -16.13
C ARG A 417 29.77 24.41 -15.12
#